data_AF-A0A6T9I910-F1
#
_entry.id   AF-A0A6T9I910-F1
#
_cell.length_a   1.000
_cell.length_b   1.000
_cell.length_c   1.000
_cell.angle_alpha   90.00
_cell.angle_beta   90.00
_cell.angle_gamma   90.00
#
_symmetry.space_group_name_H-M   'P 1'
#
loop_
_entity.id
_entity.type
_entity.pdbx_description
1 polymer ?
#
loop_
_entity_poly.entity_id
_entity_poly.type
_entity_poly.pdbx_seq_one_letter_code
_entity_poly.pdbx_strand_id
1 'polypeptide(L)'
;DEAEGAEGSREVVVTEGDVAAVVAKWTGVPVEKVSTDEGARLVKLEQTLHNRVIGQEEAVTAVSKAVRRARAGLKNPNRPIASFIFCGPTGVGKTELCKALAASYFGKEESMIRLDMSEFMERHTVSKLIGSPPGYVGYDEESQLTDGIRRKPYSLVLFDEVEKAHPDVFNLMLQILEDGRLTDSKGRTVSFKNAMIIMTSNAGAKQIERSLMGGDIGFSTGNPDEGEMSTYQRLKAKVHDELKNFFRPEFLNRLDEIVVFRTLTREDVKAIAEVEFSKVVKRLQEKDLEVQLTARFKAQVVQEGYDPAYGARPLRRAITRMLEDTLAETILREAEVHEAGDSQQQGSAPSAPAAEAKRRTVEVDLDEGGRVVVRNAASQPAFAGA
;
A
#
# COMPACT_ATOMS: atom_id res chain seq x y z
N ASP A 1 -56.16 45.80 2.28
CA ASP A 1 -56.04 44.46 1.70
C ASP A 1 -55.15 44.56 0.46
N GLU A 2 -53.88 44.90 0.62
CA GLU A 2 -52.76 44.05 1.10
C GLU A 2 -52.38 42.92 0.13
N ALA A 3 -51.31 43.20 -0.62
CA ALA A 3 -50.19 42.31 -0.96
C ALA A 3 -50.49 40.91 -1.54
N GLU A 4 -50.47 40.79 -2.87
CA GLU A 4 -50.17 39.53 -3.56
C GLU A 4 -48.83 39.61 -4.30
N GLY A 5 -47.80 39.04 -3.67
CA GLY A 5 -46.99 37.98 -4.27
C GLY A 5 -46.07 38.31 -5.45
N ALA A 6 -45.10 39.22 -5.28
CA ALA A 6 -43.88 39.19 -6.07
C ALA A 6 -42.89 38.18 -5.45
N GLU A 7 -43.08 36.88 -5.71
CA GLU A 7 -42.03 35.89 -5.46
C GLU A 7 -40.90 36.14 -6.45
N GLY A 8 -39.94 36.97 -6.02
CA GLY A 8 -38.68 37.15 -6.74
C GLY A 8 -38.01 35.79 -6.92
N SER A 9 -37.86 35.38 -8.17
CA SER A 9 -36.99 34.28 -8.56
C SER A 9 -35.60 34.55 -8.01
N ARG A 10 -35.25 33.93 -6.88
CA ARG A 10 -33.88 33.95 -6.36
C ARG A 10 -33.03 33.24 -7.40
N GLU A 11 -32.27 34.02 -8.18
CA GLU A 11 -31.20 33.48 -9.01
C GLU A 11 -30.25 32.72 -8.09
N VAL A 12 -30.23 31.40 -8.24
CA VAL A 12 -29.28 30.53 -7.56
C VAL A 12 -27.94 30.73 -8.25
N VAL A 13 -27.09 31.55 -7.66
CA VAL A 13 -25.72 31.77 -8.16
C VAL A 13 -24.85 30.61 -7.73
N VAL A 14 -24.37 29.84 -8.70
CA VAL A 14 -23.41 28.76 -8.47
C VAL A 14 -22.01 29.37 -8.33
N THR A 15 -21.36 29.11 -7.21
CA THR A 15 -19.99 29.59 -6.92
C THR A 15 -18.94 28.55 -7.28
N GLU A 16 -17.66 28.94 -7.37
CA GLU A 16 -16.55 28.00 -7.55
C GLU A 16 -16.51 26.93 -6.45
N GLY A 17 -16.88 27.28 -5.22
CA GLY A 17 -16.96 26.36 -4.08
C GLY A 17 -18.06 25.31 -4.25
N ASP A 18 -19.21 25.68 -4.81
CA ASP A 18 -20.30 24.74 -5.08
C ASP A 18 -19.88 23.70 -6.14
N VAL A 19 -19.18 24.16 -7.19
CA VAL A 19 -18.64 23.26 -8.23
C VAL A 19 -17.56 22.35 -7.63
N ALA A 20 -16.65 22.90 -6.81
CA ALA A 20 -15.59 22.13 -6.16
C ALA A 20 -16.15 21.05 -5.21
N ALA A 21 -17.19 21.36 -4.43
CA ALA A 21 -17.83 20.42 -3.52
C ALA A 21 -18.50 19.25 -4.26
N VAL A 22 -19.17 19.51 -5.38
CA VAL A 22 -19.79 18.47 -6.21
C VAL A 22 -18.72 17.57 -6.83
N VAL A 23 -17.65 18.15 -7.40
CA VAL A 23 -16.58 17.36 -7.99
C VAL A 23 -15.84 16.55 -6.93
N ALA A 24 -15.54 17.12 -5.76
CA ALA A 24 -14.91 16.42 -4.65
C ALA A 24 -15.76 15.26 -4.14
N LYS A 25 -17.08 15.41 -4.10
CA LYS A 25 -18.02 14.33 -3.74
C LYS A 25 -18.00 13.19 -4.74
N TRP A 26 -17.84 13.47 -6.03
CA TRP A 26 -17.77 12.45 -7.09
C TRP A 26 -16.41 11.76 -7.16
N THR A 27 -15.32 12.51 -6.99
CA THR A 27 -13.95 11.99 -7.15
C THR A 27 -13.35 11.48 -5.85
N GLY A 28 -13.89 11.88 -4.70
CA GLY A 28 -13.28 11.66 -3.39
C GLY A 28 -12.06 12.55 -3.11
N VAL A 29 -11.73 13.49 -4.01
CA VAL A 29 -10.54 14.34 -3.93
C VAL A 29 -10.94 15.82 -3.91
N PRO A 30 -10.55 16.59 -2.88
CA PRO A 30 -10.85 18.02 -2.79
C PRO A 30 -10.32 18.78 -4.01
N VAL A 31 -11.13 19.66 -4.59
CA VAL A 31 -10.80 20.43 -5.81
C VAL A 31 -10.38 21.88 -5.47
N GLU A 32 -10.49 22.28 -4.21
CA GLU A 32 -10.13 23.62 -3.74
C GLU A 32 -8.61 23.84 -3.72
N LYS A 33 -8.17 25.10 -3.92
CA LYS A 33 -6.81 25.53 -3.56
C LYS A 33 -6.62 25.26 -2.07
N VAL A 34 -5.74 24.31 -1.72
CA VAL A 34 -5.35 23.90 -0.36
C VAL A 34 -6.37 24.35 0.68
N SER A 35 -7.48 23.60 0.77
CA SER A 35 -8.33 23.74 1.96
C SER A 35 -7.43 23.58 3.19
N THR A 36 -7.65 24.37 4.23
CA THR A 36 -6.83 24.33 5.46
C THR A 36 -6.71 22.91 6.02
N ASP A 37 -7.71 22.05 5.79
CA ASP A 37 -7.69 20.63 6.17
C ASP A 37 -6.76 19.77 5.28
N GLU A 38 -6.71 20.01 3.97
CA GLU A 38 -5.79 19.29 3.06
C GLU A 38 -4.33 19.67 3.33
N GLY A 39 -4.05 20.95 3.55
CA GLY A 39 -2.73 21.43 3.92
C GLY A 39 -2.22 20.75 5.19
N ALA A 40 -3.06 20.67 6.23
CA ALA A 40 -2.74 20.00 7.47
C ALA A 40 -2.47 18.49 7.29
N ARG A 41 -3.26 17.81 6.44
CA ARG A 41 -3.03 16.39 6.11
C ARG A 41 -1.69 16.18 5.39
N LEU A 42 -1.33 17.05 4.46
CA LEU A 42 -0.08 16.94 3.69
C LEU A 42 1.17 17.21 4.55
N VAL A 43 1.07 18.10 5.55
CA VAL A 43 2.15 18.28 6.54
C VAL A 43 2.37 16.99 7.32
N LYS A 44 1.31 16.29 7.70
CA LYS A 44 1.34 15.01 8.43
C LYS A 44 1.50 13.78 7.54
N LEU A 45 1.65 13.94 6.22
CA LEU A 45 1.71 12.82 5.27
C LEU A 45 2.82 11.85 5.62
N GLU A 46 4.02 12.38 5.88
CA GLU A 46 5.20 11.59 6.23
C GLU A 46 4.94 10.72 7.45
N GLN A 47 4.50 11.32 8.56
CA GLN A 47 4.13 10.59 9.78
C GLN A 47 3.04 9.54 9.53
N THR A 48 2.03 9.86 8.72
CA THR A 48 0.96 8.92 8.36
C THR A 48 1.51 7.72 7.60
N LEU A 49 2.46 7.94 6.69
CA LEU A 49 3.10 6.87 5.93
C LEU A 49 4.01 6.01 6.81
N HIS A 50 4.77 6.57 7.76
CA HIS A 50 5.62 5.79 8.69
C HIS A 50 4.81 4.85 9.59
N ASN A 51 3.54 5.17 9.89
CA ASN A 51 2.68 4.25 10.66
C ASN A 51 2.40 2.93 9.91
N ARG A 52 2.58 2.92 8.58
CA ARG A 52 2.25 1.79 7.71
C ARG A 52 3.46 1.20 7.00
N VAL A 53 4.45 2.03 6.66
CA VAL A 53 5.68 1.64 5.97
C VAL A 53 6.83 1.74 6.95
N ILE A 54 7.27 0.58 7.43
CA ILE A 54 8.29 0.48 8.48
C ILE A 54 9.67 0.26 7.87
N GLY A 55 10.68 0.91 8.44
CA GLY A 55 12.09 0.67 8.09
C GLY A 55 12.51 1.26 6.75
N GLN A 56 11.76 2.22 6.20
CA GLN A 56 12.04 2.86 4.90
C GLN A 56 12.00 4.39 5.02
N GLU A 57 12.76 4.92 5.98
CA GLU A 57 12.67 6.31 6.40
C GLU A 57 12.98 7.29 5.26
N GLU A 58 14.06 7.03 4.54
CA GLU A 58 14.51 7.87 3.43
C GLU A 58 13.52 7.83 2.26
N ALA A 59 12.89 6.67 2.03
CA ALA A 59 11.90 6.51 0.97
C ALA A 59 10.61 7.29 1.27
N VAL A 60 10.09 7.16 2.49
CA VAL A 60 8.90 7.89 2.96
C VAL A 60 9.17 9.40 2.95
N THR A 61 10.35 9.81 3.41
CA THR A 61 10.78 11.23 3.41
C THR A 61 10.83 11.78 1.99
N ALA A 62 11.46 11.07 1.04
CA ALA A 62 11.62 11.52 -0.34
C ALA A 62 10.26 11.69 -1.04
N VAL A 63 9.37 10.70 -0.91
CA VAL A 63 8.02 10.75 -1.47
C VAL A 63 7.22 11.90 -0.86
N SER A 64 7.23 12.03 0.47
CA SER A 64 6.50 13.09 1.17
C SER A 64 6.96 14.49 0.75
N LYS A 65 8.28 14.70 0.60
CA LYS A 65 8.85 15.96 0.09
C LYS A 65 8.38 16.26 -1.34
N ALA A 66 8.46 15.29 -2.25
CA ALA A 66 8.04 15.48 -3.63
C ALA A 66 6.54 15.79 -3.77
N VAL A 67 5.69 15.09 -3.01
CA VAL A 67 4.24 15.33 -2.99
C VAL A 67 3.91 16.73 -2.44
N ARG A 68 4.58 17.16 -1.36
CA ARG A 68 4.43 18.52 -0.82
C ARG A 68 4.85 19.60 -1.84
N ARG A 69 5.95 19.40 -2.58
CA ARG A 69 6.37 20.33 -3.66
C ARG A 69 5.31 20.45 -4.76
N ALA A 70 4.76 19.31 -5.20
CA ALA A 70 3.72 19.30 -6.22
C ALA A 70 2.47 20.05 -5.77
N ARG A 71 2.04 19.83 -4.52
CA ARG A 71 0.87 20.49 -3.95
C ARG A 71 1.06 21.97 -3.62
N ALA A 72 2.28 22.40 -3.32
CA ALA A 72 2.62 23.81 -3.17
C ALA A 72 2.62 24.60 -4.49
N GLY A 73 2.29 23.97 -5.63
CA GLY A 73 2.27 24.61 -6.94
C GLY A 73 3.67 24.89 -7.50
N LEU A 74 4.72 24.30 -6.92
CA LEU A 74 6.12 24.49 -7.35
C LEU A 74 6.50 23.58 -8.53
N LYS A 75 5.54 22.82 -9.07
CA LYS A 75 5.72 21.90 -10.19
C LYS A 75 4.98 22.40 -11.43
N ASN A 76 5.49 22.04 -12.61
CA ASN A 76 4.81 22.27 -13.88
C ASN A 76 3.40 21.63 -13.86
N PRO A 77 2.31 22.40 -14.04
CA PRO A 77 0.93 21.90 -13.98
C PRO A 77 0.55 21.00 -15.16
N ASN A 78 1.38 20.94 -16.22
CA ASN A 78 1.14 20.06 -17.35
C ASN A 78 1.67 18.63 -17.13
N ARG A 79 2.39 18.36 -16.04
CA ARG A 79 2.94 17.05 -15.73
C ARG A 79 2.09 16.33 -14.68
N PRO A 80 2.25 15.00 -14.51
CA PRO A 80 1.60 14.29 -13.40
C PRO A 80 1.93 14.91 -12.04
N ILE A 81 1.12 14.66 -11.01
CA ILE A 81 1.33 15.21 -9.66
C ILE A 81 2.75 14.92 -9.19
N ALA A 82 3.14 13.65 -9.25
CA ALA A 82 4.49 13.20 -8.94
C ALA A 82 4.86 11.99 -9.80
N SER A 83 6.14 11.83 -10.12
CA SER A 83 6.68 10.68 -10.83
C SER A 83 7.88 10.08 -10.10
N PHE A 84 7.81 8.79 -9.78
CA PHE A 84 8.80 8.08 -8.99
C PHE A 84 9.22 6.77 -9.64
N ILE A 85 10.47 6.38 -9.42
CA ILE A 85 10.89 4.98 -9.54
C ILE A 85 11.38 4.47 -8.18
N PHE A 86 10.82 3.35 -7.75
CA PHE A 86 11.11 2.69 -6.49
C PHE A 86 12.04 1.50 -6.75
N CYS A 87 13.27 1.60 -6.29
CA CYS A 87 14.31 0.60 -6.53
C CYS A 87 14.65 -0.12 -5.23
N GLY A 88 14.76 -1.45 -5.29
CA GLY A 88 15.17 -2.25 -4.15
C GLY A 88 14.83 -3.73 -4.29
N PRO A 89 15.22 -4.59 -3.33
CA PRO A 89 14.84 -6.00 -3.35
C PRO A 89 13.32 -6.21 -3.28
N THR A 90 12.89 -7.45 -3.51
CA THR A 90 11.46 -7.79 -3.34
C THR A 90 11.10 -7.85 -1.85
N GLY A 91 9.84 -7.56 -1.52
CA GLY A 91 9.34 -7.73 -0.13
C GLY A 91 9.76 -6.67 0.88
N VAL A 92 10.41 -5.58 0.44
CA VAL A 92 10.88 -4.46 1.32
C VAL A 92 9.85 -3.34 1.51
N GLY A 93 8.70 -3.37 0.82
CA GLY A 93 7.61 -2.40 1.02
C GLY A 93 7.34 -1.41 -0.12
N LYS A 94 7.95 -1.58 -1.30
CA LYS A 94 7.71 -0.73 -2.49
C LYS A 94 6.22 -0.54 -2.81
N THR A 95 5.50 -1.65 -2.97
CA THR A 95 4.05 -1.65 -3.25
C THR A 95 3.24 -1.21 -2.04
N GLU A 96 3.71 -1.46 -0.81
CA GLU A 96 3.01 -1.03 0.40
C GLU A 96 3.03 0.49 0.55
N LEU A 97 4.15 1.15 0.20
CA LEU A 97 4.21 2.61 0.13
C LEU A 97 3.25 3.17 -0.92
N CYS A 98 3.08 2.50 -2.07
CA CYS A 98 2.10 2.90 -3.07
C CYS A 98 0.67 2.87 -2.51
N LYS A 99 0.30 1.78 -1.82
CA LYS A 99 -1.02 1.65 -1.20
C LYS A 99 -1.24 2.67 -0.07
N ALA A 100 -0.24 2.85 0.79
CA ALA A 100 -0.27 3.82 1.86
C ALA A 100 -0.45 5.25 1.31
N LEU A 101 0.25 5.57 0.22
CA LEU A 101 0.13 6.86 -0.45
C LEU A 101 -1.23 7.01 -1.14
N ALA A 102 -1.74 5.96 -1.80
CA ALA A 102 -3.08 5.97 -2.40
C ALA A 102 -4.16 6.27 -1.36
N ALA A 103 -4.14 5.56 -0.23
CA ALA A 103 -5.05 5.78 0.89
C ALA A 103 -4.92 7.18 1.49
N SER A 104 -3.69 7.64 1.74
CA SER A 104 -3.44 8.91 2.45
C SER A 104 -3.71 10.14 1.57
N TYR A 105 -3.46 10.04 0.26
CA TYR A 105 -3.54 11.17 -0.67
C TYR A 105 -4.85 11.18 -1.47
N PHE A 106 -5.28 10.03 -2.00
CA PHE A 106 -6.50 9.89 -2.79
C PHE A 106 -7.68 9.33 -1.98
N GLY A 107 -7.49 9.15 -0.66
CA GLY A 107 -8.51 8.73 0.30
C GLY A 107 -8.79 7.22 0.35
N LYS A 108 -8.37 6.46 -0.66
CA LYS A 108 -8.67 5.02 -0.81
C LYS A 108 -7.52 4.27 -1.48
N GLU A 109 -7.28 3.03 -1.08
CA GLU A 109 -6.28 2.17 -1.74
C GLU A 109 -6.71 1.80 -3.17
N GLU A 110 -8.01 1.68 -3.40
CA GLU A 110 -8.62 1.34 -4.69
C GLU A 110 -8.50 2.46 -5.73
N SER A 111 -7.99 3.63 -5.33
CA SER A 111 -7.55 4.69 -6.24
C SER A 111 -6.20 4.36 -6.89
N MET A 112 -5.57 3.23 -6.56
CA MET A 112 -4.40 2.71 -7.26
C MET A 112 -4.81 1.86 -8.48
N ILE A 113 -4.31 2.22 -9.64
CA ILE A 113 -4.33 1.42 -10.87
C ILE A 113 -2.98 0.70 -10.95
N ARG A 114 -2.98 -0.62 -10.80
CA ARG A 114 -1.76 -1.44 -10.85
C ARG A 114 -1.67 -2.17 -12.18
N LEU A 115 -0.51 -2.09 -12.81
CA LEU A 115 -0.16 -2.75 -14.06
C LEU A 115 1.14 -3.54 -13.84
N ASP A 116 1.10 -4.85 -14.01
CA ASP A 116 2.28 -5.71 -13.95
C ASP A 116 2.98 -5.70 -15.31
N MET A 117 4.21 -5.17 -15.36
CA MET A 117 4.95 -5.03 -16.61
C MET A 117 5.41 -6.35 -17.21
N SER A 118 5.33 -7.45 -16.47
CA SER A 118 5.53 -8.80 -17.00
C SER A 118 4.43 -9.20 -18.01
N GLU A 119 3.22 -8.63 -17.92
CA GLU A 119 2.16 -8.84 -18.92
C GLU A 119 2.43 -8.10 -20.24
N PHE A 120 3.36 -7.14 -20.23
CA PHE A 120 3.68 -6.24 -21.32
C PHE A 120 5.09 -6.47 -21.91
N MET A 121 5.62 -7.69 -21.78
CA MET A 121 6.94 -8.08 -22.29
C MET A 121 7.00 -8.11 -23.83
N GLU A 122 5.86 -8.29 -24.49
CA GLU A 122 5.77 -8.48 -25.94
C GLU A 122 5.16 -7.26 -26.62
N ARG A 123 5.62 -6.95 -27.83
CA ARG A 123 5.19 -5.75 -28.56
C ARG A 123 3.67 -5.65 -28.75
N HIS A 124 3.01 -6.78 -29.01
CA HIS A 124 1.58 -6.79 -29.26
C HIS A 124 0.74 -6.66 -27.98
N THR A 125 1.27 -6.95 -26.80
CA THR A 125 0.54 -6.75 -25.54
C THR A 125 0.55 -5.29 -25.08
N VAL A 126 1.46 -4.46 -25.61
CA VAL A 126 1.47 -3.00 -25.40
C VAL A 126 0.16 -2.35 -25.83
N SER A 127 -0.51 -2.86 -26.87
CA SER A 127 -1.81 -2.33 -27.28
C SER A 127 -2.87 -2.49 -26.19
N LYS A 128 -2.76 -3.46 -25.27
CA LYS A 128 -3.70 -3.59 -24.14
C LYS A 128 -3.65 -2.39 -23.17
N LEU A 129 -2.56 -1.62 -23.15
CA LEU A 129 -2.47 -0.38 -22.35
C LEU A 129 -3.29 0.76 -22.96
N ILE A 130 -3.34 0.85 -24.29
CA ILE A 130 -3.89 1.99 -25.04
C ILE A 130 -5.06 1.63 -25.97
N GLY A 131 -5.49 0.38 -25.97
CA GLY A 131 -6.44 -0.20 -26.90
C GLY A 131 -5.80 -0.62 -28.24
N SER A 132 -6.47 -1.51 -28.97
CA SER A 132 -6.09 -1.84 -30.35
C SER A 132 -6.61 -0.76 -31.34
N PRO A 133 -5.92 -0.54 -32.48
CA PRO A 133 -6.42 0.34 -33.54
C PRO A 133 -7.69 -0.21 -34.22
N PRO A 134 -8.48 0.64 -34.90
CA PRO A 134 -9.62 0.19 -35.71
C PRO A 134 -9.22 -0.89 -36.72
N GLY A 135 -10.01 -1.98 -36.78
CA GLY A 135 -9.78 -3.09 -37.70
C GLY A 135 -8.85 -4.21 -37.17
N TYR A 136 -8.35 -4.10 -35.94
CA TYR A 136 -7.60 -5.17 -35.27
C TYR A 136 -8.46 -5.90 -34.23
N VAL A 137 -8.13 -7.15 -33.93
CA VAL A 137 -8.72 -7.90 -32.82
C VAL A 137 -8.46 -7.15 -31.50
N GLY A 138 -9.49 -7.03 -30.66
CA GLY A 138 -9.42 -6.26 -29.42
C GLY A 138 -9.68 -4.75 -29.59
N TYR A 139 -10.18 -4.30 -30.75
CA TYR A 139 -10.59 -2.90 -30.93
C TYR A 139 -11.65 -2.49 -29.90
N ASP A 140 -12.62 -3.34 -29.62
CA ASP A 140 -13.69 -3.05 -28.64
C ASP A 140 -13.29 -3.36 -27.19
N GLU A 141 -12.11 -3.94 -26.96
CA GLU A 141 -11.61 -4.19 -25.62
C GLU A 141 -11.22 -2.88 -24.93
N GLU A 142 -11.44 -2.84 -23.62
CA GLU A 142 -11.04 -1.71 -22.79
C GLU A 142 -9.54 -1.70 -22.58
N SER A 143 -8.96 -0.51 -22.69
CA SER A 143 -7.55 -0.31 -22.41
C SER A 143 -7.32 -0.24 -20.90
N GLN A 144 -6.31 -0.97 -20.41
CA GLN A 144 -6.07 -1.03 -18.96
C GLN A 144 -5.62 0.33 -18.39
N LEU A 145 -4.83 1.10 -19.15
CA LEU A 145 -4.28 2.37 -18.70
C LEU A 145 -5.16 3.56 -19.08
N THR A 146 -5.49 3.76 -20.36
CA THR A 146 -6.21 4.98 -20.78
C THR A 146 -7.68 4.99 -20.32
N ASP A 147 -8.40 3.87 -20.39
CA ASP A 147 -9.78 3.80 -19.88
C ASP A 147 -9.80 3.81 -18.34
N GLY A 148 -8.80 3.21 -17.69
CA GLY A 148 -8.61 3.26 -16.23
C GLY A 148 -8.47 4.69 -15.71
N ILE A 149 -7.62 5.50 -16.35
CA ILE A 149 -7.41 6.91 -15.99
C ILE A 149 -8.63 7.76 -16.36
N ARG A 150 -9.32 7.47 -17.47
CA ARG A 150 -10.56 8.18 -17.79
C ARG A 150 -11.64 7.97 -16.73
N ARG A 151 -11.73 6.76 -16.16
CA ARG A 151 -12.66 6.43 -15.05
C ARG A 151 -12.22 7.05 -13.73
N LYS A 152 -10.92 7.05 -13.45
CA LYS A 152 -10.34 7.57 -12.20
C LYS A 152 -9.18 8.53 -12.53
N PRO A 153 -9.46 9.80 -12.89
CA PRO A 153 -8.40 10.75 -13.24
C PRO A 153 -7.49 11.10 -12.06
N TYR A 154 -8.02 10.97 -10.84
CA TYR A 154 -7.30 11.15 -9.59
C TYR A 154 -6.90 9.79 -9.04
N SER A 155 -5.72 9.33 -9.44
CA SER A 155 -5.28 7.96 -9.13
C SER A 155 -3.76 7.88 -8.97
N LEU A 156 -3.32 6.85 -8.28
CA LEU A 156 -1.93 6.40 -8.33
C LEU A 156 -1.80 5.31 -9.39
N VAL A 157 -0.96 5.52 -10.40
CA VAL A 157 -0.65 4.51 -11.41
C VAL A 157 0.64 3.82 -11.02
N LEU A 158 0.57 2.53 -10.73
CA LEU A 158 1.70 1.69 -10.40
C LEU A 158 2.06 0.81 -11.59
N PHE A 159 3.24 1.02 -12.16
CA PHE A 159 3.88 0.14 -13.13
C PHE A 159 4.88 -0.76 -12.38
N ASP A 160 4.47 -1.99 -12.10
CA ASP A 160 5.25 -2.93 -11.30
C ASP A 160 6.27 -3.68 -12.15
N GLU A 161 7.48 -3.89 -11.64
CA GLU A 161 8.59 -4.60 -12.32
C GLU A 161 8.92 -4.04 -13.71
N VAL A 162 9.12 -2.73 -13.78
CA VAL A 162 9.21 -2.00 -15.05
C VAL A 162 10.37 -2.46 -15.94
N GLU A 163 11.40 -3.11 -15.37
CA GLU A 163 12.47 -3.74 -16.15
C GLU A 163 12.04 -4.90 -17.06
N LYS A 164 10.83 -5.43 -16.87
CA LYS A 164 10.26 -6.51 -17.69
C LYS A 164 9.50 -5.99 -18.90
N ALA A 165 9.11 -4.71 -18.89
CA ALA A 165 8.30 -4.14 -19.97
C ALA A 165 9.01 -4.17 -21.33
N HIS A 166 8.24 -4.33 -22.39
CA HIS A 166 8.70 -4.10 -23.76
C HIS A 166 9.14 -2.63 -23.93
N PRO A 167 10.19 -2.33 -24.71
CA PRO A 167 10.69 -0.97 -24.91
C PRO A 167 9.64 0.06 -25.35
N ASP A 168 8.65 -0.36 -26.14
CA ASP A 168 7.56 0.52 -26.61
C ASP A 168 6.69 1.07 -25.46
N VAL A 169 6.65 0.40 -24.30
CA VAL A 169 5.96 0.91 -23.10
C VAL A 169 6.64 2.19 -22.59
N PHE A 170 7.97 2.28 -22.66
CA PHE A 170 8.70 3.47 -22.20
C PHE A 170 8.40 4.70 -23.05
N ASN A 171 8.11 4.53 -24.34
CA ASN A 171 7.71 5.64 -25.21
C ASN A 171 6.37 6.24 -24.74
N LEU A 172 5.42 5.39 -24.36
CA LEU A 172 4.14 5.83 -23.78
C LEU A 172 4.37 6.53 -22.44
N MET A 173 5.22 5.97 -21.58
CA MET A 173 5.55 6.56 -20.30
C MET A 173 6.24 7.92 -20.45
N LEU A 174 7.15 8.10 -21.40
CA LEU A 174 7.76 9.40 -21.70
C LEU A 174 6.69 10.44 -22.00
N GLN A 175 5.73 10.13 -22.88
CA GLN A 175 4.63 11.04 -23.19
C GLN A 175 3.84 11.44 -21.93
N ILE A 176 3.53 10.47 -21.05
CA ILE A 176 2.85 10.70 -19.78
C ILE A 176 3.69 11.61 -18.85
N LEU A 177 4.98 11.33 -18.71
CA LEU A 177 5.87 12.04 -17.78
C LEU A 177 6.20 13.47 -18.25
N GLU A 178 6.18 13.72 -19.56
CA GLU A 178 6.49 15.00 -20.18
C GLU A 178 5.27 15.90 -20.34
N ASP A 179 4.23 15.40 -21.00
CA ASP A 179 3.06 16.19 -21.38
C ASP A 179 1.84 15.97 -20.45
N GLY A 180 1.94 15.01 -19.51
CA GLY A 180 0.83 14.65 -18.65
C GLY A 180 -0.41 14.20 -19.41
N ARG A 181 -0.23 13.63 -20.61
CA ARG A 181 -1.32 13.12 -21.45
C ARG A 181 -0.85 11.92 -22.27
N LEU A 182 -1.80 11.08 -22.66
CA LEU A 182 -1.58 9.98 -23.58
C LEU A 182 -2.73 9.92 -24.58
N THR A 183 -2.42 9.74 -25.85
CA THR A 183 -3.44 9.51 -26.89
C THR A 183 -3.52 8.02 -27.16
N ASP A 184 -4.73 7.48 -27.04
CA ASP A 184 -5.00 6.06 -27.22
C ASP A 184 -5.08 5.67 -28.71
N SER A 185 -5.15 4.38 -29.01
CA SER A 185 -5.19 3.88 -30.40
C SER A 185 -6.49 4.25 -31.15
N LYS A 186 -7.49 4.79 -30.44
CA LYS A 186 -8.76 5.28 -30.99
C LYS A 186 -8.72 6.81 -31.21
N GLY A 187 -7.58 7.46 -30.97
CA GLY A 187 -7.39 8.90 -31.11
C GLY A 187 -7.92 9.72 -29.93
N ARG A 188 -8.29 9.09 -28.81
CA ARG A 188 -8.80 9.78 -27.62
C ARG A 188 -7.62 10.15 -26.73
N THR A 189 -7.55 11.42 -26.34
CA THR A 189 -6.50 11.92 -25.44
C THR A 189 -6.99 11.90 -23.99
N VAL A 190 -6.18 11.32 -23.11
CA VAL A 190 -6.45 11.18 -21.68
C VAL A 190 -5.41 11.97 -20.88
N SER A 191 -5.84 12.67 -19.83
CA SER A 191 -4.99 13.50 -18.96
C SER A 191 -4.52 12.73 -17.74
N PHE A 192 -3.21 12.83 -17.45
CA PHE A 192 -2.52 12.28 -16.29
C PHE A 192 -2.09 13.36 -15.29
N LYS A 193 -2.46 14.63 -15.52
CA LYS A 193 -2.07 15.77 -14.66
C LYS A 193 -2.49 15.59 -13.19
N ASN A 194 -3.57 14.84 -12.95
CA ASN A 194 -4.11 14.54 -11.63
C ASN A 194 -3.69 13.15 -11.10
N ALA A 195 -2.78 12.46 -11.79
CA ALA A 195 -2.29 11.16 -11.40
C ALA A 195 -0.89 11.25 -10.76
N MET A 196 -0.59 10.31 -9.87
CA MET A 196 0.79 10.01 -9.46
C MET A 196 1.29 8.81 -10.25
N ILE A 197 2.49 8.88 -10.80
CA ILE A 197 3.11 7.79 -11.56
C ILE A 197 4.19 7.17 -10.70
N ILE A 198 4.06 5.89 -10.38
CA ILE A 198 5.06 5.13 -9.66
C ILE A 198 5.46 3.94 -10.49
N MET A 199 6.76 3.72 -10.62
CA MET A 199 7.31 2.49 -11.15
C MET A 199 8.06 1.76 -10.05
N THR A 200 8.04 0.45 -10.06
CA THR A 200 8.95 -0.34 -9.23
C THR A 200 9.99 -1.01 -10.11
N SER A 201 11.17 -1.19 -9.55
CA SER A 201 12.20 -2.01 -10.16
C SER A 201 12.96 -2.78 -9.11
N ASN A 202 13.43 -3.97 -9.49
CA ASN A 202 14.39 -4.73 -8.70
C ASN A 202 15.85 -4.36 -9.05
N ALA A 203 16.06 -3.34 -9.90
CA ALA A 203 17.38 -2.78 -10.19
C ALA A 203 18.10 -2.37 -8.91
N GLY A 204 19.38 -2.74 -8.83
CA GLY A 204 20.23 -2.46 -7.67
C GLY A 204 20.06 -3.41 -6.49
N ALA A 205 19.16 -4.40 -6.54
CA ALA A 205 18.89 -5.31 -5.42
C ALA A 205 20.17 -6.02 -4.92
N LYS A 206 21.01 -6.54 -5.83
CA LYS A 206 22.27 -7.20 -5.47
C LYS A 206 23.25 -6.28 -4.75
N GLN A 207 23.31 -5.01 -5.17
CA GLN A 207 24.18 -4.00 -4.57
C GLN A 207 23.67 -3.62 -3.18
N ILE A 208 22.35 -3.51 -3.02
CA ILE A 208 21.69 -3.23 -1.74
C ILE A 208 21.92 -4.39 -0.75
N GLU A 209 21.75 -5.63 -1.18
CA GLU A 209 22.02 -6.83 -0.36
C GLU A 209 23.49 -6.92 0.08
N ARG A 210 24.44 -6.65 -0.84
CA ARG A 210 25.88 -6.66 -0.52
C ARG A 210 26.29 -5.58 0.48
N SER A 211 25.62 -4.44 0.46
CA SER A 211 25.86 -3.36 1.42
C SER A 211 25.51 -3.76 2.86
N LEU A 212 24.54 -4.65 3.07
CA LEU A 212 24.28 -5.23 4.40
C LEU A 212 25.34 -6.23 4.84
N MET A 213 25.83 -7.08 3.93
CA MET A 213 26.74 -8.19 4.26
C MET A 213 28.17 -7.75 4.56
N GLY A 214 28.42 -6.45 4.73
CA GLY A 214 29.77 -5.91 4.95
C GLY A 214 30.70 -6.08 3.74
N GLY A 215 30.16 -6.31 2.54
CA GLY A 215 30.96 -6.58 1.33
C GLY A 215 31.77 -5.39 0.82
N ASP A 216 31.62 -4.22 1.41
CA ASP A 216 32.36 -2.98 1.09
C ASP A 216 33.34 -2.62 2.23
N ILE A 217 33.99 -3.63 2.85
CA ILE A 217 35.18 -3.46 3.73
C ILE A 217 36.39 -3.01 2.87
N GLY A 218 36.26 -1.83 2.29
CA GLY A 218 37.28 -1.19 1.46
C GLY A 218 37.08 0.32 1.50
N PHE A 219 37.74 0.97 2.46
CA PHE A 219 37.85 2.42 2.67
C PHE A 219 36.63 3.14 3.25
N SER A 220 36.57 3.22 4.58
CA SER A 220 36.38 4.50 5.30
C SER A 220 36.71 4.33 6.78
N THR A 221 37.94 4.64 7.16
CA THR A 221 38.27 5.14 8.50
C THR A 221 37.64 6.52 8.65
N GLY A 222 36.41 6.58 9.18
CA GLY A 222 35.67 7.83 9.39
C GLY A 222 34.62 7.67 10.49
N ASN A 223 34.31 8.76 11.19
CA ASN A 223 33.49 8.79 12.41
C ASN A 223 32.15 8.02 12.26
N PRO A 224 31.70 7.28 13.29
CA PRO A 224 30.47 6.50 13.26
C PRO A 224 29.20 7.34 12.98
N ASP A 225 29.18 8.62 13.36
CA ASP A 225 28.04 9.52 13.13
C ASP A 225 27.93 10.07 11.69
N GLU A 226 28.97 9.91 10.85
CA GLU A 226 28.94 10.24 9.42
C GLU A 226 28.59 9.02 8.52
N GLY A 227 28.35 7.85 9.13
CA GLY A 227 28.27 6.56 8.44
C GLY A 227 26.98 6.29 7.67
N GLU A 228 25.81 6.58 8.23
CA GLU A 228 24.53 6.15 7.63
C GLU A 228 24.12 7.00 6.42
N MET A 229 24.17 8.33 6.56
CA MET A 229 23.86 9.25 5.45
C MET A 229 24.82 9.09 4.27
N SER A 230 26.11 8.85 4.55
CA SER A 230 27.09 8.57 3.50
C SER A 230 26.85 7.20 2.84
N THR A 231 26.36 6.20 3.60
CA THR A 231 26.00 4.88 3.07
C THR A 231 24.79 4.92 2.16
N TYR A 232 23.71 5.61 2.55
CA TYR A 232 22.53 5.76 1.70
C TYR A 232 22.85 6.52 0.41
N GLN A 233 23.67 7.59 0.48
CA GLN A 233 24.10 8.32 -0.72
C GLN A 233 24.93 7.44 -1.67
N ARG A 234 25.88 6.65 -1.13
CA ARG A 234 26.64 5.67 -1.93
C ARG A 234 25.72 4.63 -2.56
N LEU A 235 24.75 4.14 -1.81
CA LEU A 235 23.77 3.17 -2.31
C LEU A 235 22.92 3.77 -3.44
N LYS A 236 22.42 4.99 -3.23
CA LYS A 236 21.66 5.73 -4.25
C LYS A 236 22.47 5.94 -5.52
N ALA A 237 23.75 6.27 -5.42
CA ALA A 237 24.63 6.39 -6.58
C ALA A 237 24.78 5.06 -7.34
N LYS A 238 25.05 3.95 -6.62
CA LYS A 238 25.16 2.61 -7.23
C LYS A 238 23.87 2.19 -7.94
N VAL A 239 22.72 2.39 -7.30
CA VAL A 239 21.40 2.10 -7.89
C VAL A 239 21.16 2.97 -9.13
N HIS A 240 21.52 4.25 -9.05
CA HIS A 240 21.38 5.18 -10.17
C HIS A 240 22.21 4.76 -11.39
N ASP A 241 23.42 4.25 -11.18
CA ASP A 241 24.26 3.75 -12.27
C ASP A 241 23.70 2.44 -12.87
N GLU A 242 23.14 1.56 -12.05
CA GLU A 242 22.41 0.37 -12.54
C GLU A 242 21.20 0.77 -13.39
N LEU A 243 20.45 1.79 -12.97
CA LEU A 243 19.31 2.29 -13.74
C LEU A 243 19.72 2.85 -15.10
N LYS A 244 20.88 3.51 -15.22
CA LYS A 244 21.38 4.00 -16.52
C LYS A 244 21.69 2.87 -17.51
N ASN A 245 21.97 1.66 -17.04
CA ASN A 245 22.22 0.52 -17.91
C ASN A 245 20.94 0.01 -18.56
N PHE A 246 19.79 0.22 -17.92
CA PHE A 246 18.50 -0.25 -18.40
C PHE A 246 17.64 0.86 -19.01
N PHE A 247 17.62 2.05 -18.40
CA PHE A 247 16.83 3.19 -18.83
C PHE A 247 17.70 4.23 -19.53
N ARG A 248 17.17 4.81 -20.59
CA ARG A 248 17.79 5.96 -21.26
C ARG A 248 17.84 7.16 -20.31
N PRO A 249 18.89 7.98 -20.32
CA PRO A 249 18.99 9.17 -19.47
C PRO A 249 17.80 10.13 -19.61
N GLU A 250 17.24 10.24 -20.81
CA GLU A 250 16.05 11.06 -21.08
C GLU A 250 14.86 10.66 -20.19
N PHE A 251 14.66 9.36 -19.96
CA PHE A 251 13.60 8.83 -19.11
C PHE A 251 13.82 9.17 -17.64
N LEU A 252 15.03 8.91 -17.14
CA LEU A 252 15.39 9.16 -15.74
C LEU A 252 15.27 10.66 -15.40
N ASN A 253 15.62 11.54 -16.34
CA ASN A 253 15.50 12.99 -16.18
C ASN A 253 14.03 13.49 -16.13
N ARG A 254 13.05 12.66 -16.50
CA ARG A 254 11.62 12.97 -16.35
C ARG A 254 11.01 12.45 -15.05
N LEU A 255 11.78 11.81 -14.18
CA LEU A 255 11.33 11.42 -12.85
C LEU A 255 11.56 12.57 -11.87
N ASP A 256 10.64 12.77 -10.93
CA ASP A 256 10.85 13.76 -9.87
C ASP A 256 11.85 13.23 -8.84
N GLU A 257 11.80 11.94 -8.51
CA GLU A 257 12.74 11.29 -7.59
C GLU A 257 12.97 9.81 -7.95
N ILE A 258 14.21 9.38 -7.75
CA ILE A 258 14.60 7.97 -7.68
C ILE A 258 14.69 7.60 -6.20
N VAL A 259 13.83 6.68 -5.76
CA VAL A 259 13.65 6.31 -4.36
C VAL A 259 14.23 4.93 -4.13
N VAL A 260 15.20 4.83 -3.23
CA VAL A 260 15.89 3.56 -2.93
C VAL A 260 15.35 2.99 -1.64
N PHE A 261 14.92 1.73 -1.70
CA PHE A 261 14.46 0.95 -0.56
C PHE A 261 15.59 0.08 -0.07
N ARG A 262 15.83 0.13 1.23
CA ARG A 262 16.80 -0.74 1.88
C ARG A 262 16.15 -2.09 2.20
N THR A 263 16.98 -3.10 2.33
CA THR A 263 16.63 -4.38 2.96
C THR A 263 16.12 -4.16 4.38
N LEU A 264 15.11 -4.94 4.77
CA LEU A 264 14.52 -4.87 6.11
C LEU A 264 15.42 -5.58 7.12
N THR A 265 15.63 -4.94 8.27
CA THR A 265 16.27 -5.57 9.44
C THR A 265 15.29 -6.49 10.16
N ARG A 266 15.79 -7.31 11.09
CA ARG A 266 14.93 -8.16 11.91
C ARG A 266 14.00 -7.33 12.79
N GLU A 267 14.50 -6.20 13.28
CA GLU A 267 13.76 -5.21 14.05
C GLU A 267 12.63 -4.59 13.23
N ASP A 268 12.90 -4.25 11.96
CA ASP A 268 11.87 -3.76 11.03
C ASP A 268 10.77 -4.82 10.84
N VAL A 269 11.15 -6.08 10.58
CA VAL A 269 10.18 -7.17 10.39
C VAL A 269 9.38 -7.45 11.65
N LYS A 270 9.98 -7.32 12.83
CA LYS A 270 9.25 -7.39 14.12
C LYS A 270 8.19 -6.30 14.22
N ALA A 271 8.53 -5.05 13.89
CA ALA A 271 7.58 -3.94 13.91
C ALA A 271 6.48 -4.11 12.84
N ILE A 272 6.81 -4.62 11.65
CA ILE A 272 5.81 -4.97 10.62
C ILE A 272 4.87 -6.06 11.14
N ALA A 273 5.38 -7.07 11.85
CA ALA A 273 4.56 -8.13 12.42
C ALA A 273 3.54 -7.59 13.43
N GLU A 274 3.91 -6.62 14.27
CA GLU A 274 2.97 -5.98 15.20
C GLU A 274 1.83 -5.26 14.47
N VAL A 275 2.12 -4.58 13.36
CA VAL A 275 1.10 -3.95 12.51
C VAL A 275 0.16 -5.01 11.91
N GLU A 276 0.70 -6.10 11.38
CA GLU A 276 -0.11 -7.19 10.81
C GLU A 276 -0.95 -7.93 11.86
N PHE A 277 -0.38 -8.20 13.04
CA PHE A 277 -1.13 -8.77 14.17
C PHE A 277 -2.30 -7.86 14.56
N SER A 278 -2.06 -6.56 14.65
CA SER A 278 -3.11 -5.59 14.99
C SER A 278 -4.27 -5.62 13.98
N LYS A 279 -3.99 -5.82 12.69
CA LYS A 279 -5.02 -5.99 11.65
C LYS A 279 -5.83 -7.27 11.84
N VAL A 280 -5.17 -8.39 12.19
CA VAL A 280 -5.86 -9.66 12.47
C VAL A 280 -6.72 -9.54 13.72
N VAL A 281 -6.15 -9.05 14.83
CA VAL A 281 -6.86 -8.88 16.10
C VAL A 281 -8.08 -7.97 15.94
N LYS A 282 -7.96 -6.85 15.22
CA LYS A 282 -9.10 -5.96 14.96
C LYS A 282 -10.24 -6.66 14.21
N ARG A 283 -9.94 -7.45 13.17
CA ARG A 283 -10.95 -8.23 12.43
C ARG A 283 -11.64 -9.28 13.29
N LEU A 284 -10.93 -9.85 14.27
CA LEU A 284 -11.49 -10.83 15.20
C LEU A 284 -12.34 -10.17 16.28
N GLN A 285 -11.94 -8.98 16.74
CA GLN A 285 -12.74 -8.17 17.66
C GLN A 285 -14.08 -7.74 17.05
N GLU A 286 -14.11 -7.44 15.75
CA GLU A 286 -15.35 -7.17 14.99
C GLU A 286 -16.28 -8.40 14.92
N LYS A 287 -15.77 -9.60 15.24
CA LYS A 287 -16.51 -10.85 15.38
C LYS A 287 -16.67 -11.28 16.84
N ASP A 288 -16.59 -10.33 17.78
CA ASP A 288 -16.72 -10.55 19.23
C ASP A 288 -15.69 -11.53 19.85
N LEU A 289 -14.55 -11.73 19.17
CA LEU A 289 -13.42 -12.52 19.66
C LEU A 289 -12.25 -11.61 20.03
N GLU A 290 -11.95 -11.54 21.32
CA GLU A 290 -10.77 -10.86 21.83
C GLU A 290 -9.59 -11.81 21.83
N VAL A 291 -8.49 -11.44 21.17
CA VAL A 291 -7.30 -12.29 21.05
C VAL A 291 -6.09 -11.60 21.67
N GLN A 292 -5.44 -12.30 22.60
CA GLN A 292 -4.18 -11.89 23.20
C GLN A 292 -3.04 -12.77 22.67
N LEU A 293 -1.97 -12.15 22.18
CA LEU A 293 -0.81 -12.86 21.61
C LEU A 293 0.37 -12.73 22.55
N THR A 294 0.94 -13.85 23.01
CA THR A 294 2.10 -13.81 23.90
C THR A 294 3.37 -13.32 23.18
N ALA A 295 4.30 -12.72 23.92
CA ALA A 295 5.57 -12.26 23.35
C ALA A 295 6.37 -13.41 22.71
N ARG A 296 6.28 -14.62 23.28
CA ARG A 296 6.91 -15.83 22.75
C ARG A 296 6.32 -16.24 21.41
N PHE A 297 5.00 -16.28 21.29
CA PHE A 297 4.32 -16.55 20.02
C PHE A 297 4.72 -15.54 18.94
N LYS A 298 4.67 -14.24 19.26
CA LYS A 298 5.06 -13.18 18.32
C LYS A 298 6.52 -13.33 17.86
N ALA A 299 7.44 -13.63 18.76
CA ALA A 299 8.85 -13.83 18.44
C ALA A 299 9.07 -15.01 17.48
N GLN A 300 8.33 -16.11 17.67
CA GLN A 300 8.38 -17.27 16.79
C GLN A 300 7.87 -16.95 15.39
N VAL A 301 6.74 -16.25 15.27
CA VAL A 301 6.20 -15.83 13.97
C VAL A 301 7.19 -14.91 13.24
N VAL A 302 7.85 -13.99 13.94
CA VAL A 302 8.89 -13.14 13.35
C VAL A 302 10.11 -13.95 12.91
N GLN A 303 10.50 -14.97 13.68
CA GLN A 303 11.60 -15.85 13.31
C GLN A 303 11.33 -16.62 12.01
N GLU A 304 10.12 -17.13 11.84
CA GLU A 304 9.72 -17.82 10.61
C GLU A 304 9.40 -16.85 9.45
N GLY A 305 8.96 -15.63 9.79
CA GLY A 305 8.54 -14.61 8.84
C GLY A 305 9.67 -13.75 8.29
N TYR A 306 10.87 -13.82 8.87
CA TYR A 306 12.04 -13.04 8.48
C TYR A 306 12.95 -13.81 7.52
N ASP A 307 13.15 -13.25 6.34
CA ASP A 307 14.13 -13.73 5.37
C ASP A 307 14.95 -12.53 4.83
N PRO A 308 16.28 -12.53 4.95
CA PRO A 308 17.11 -11.42 4.46
C PRO A 308 16.97 -11.12 2.95
N ALA A 309 16.70 -12.13 2.12
CA ALA A 309 16.56 -12.00 0.67
C ALA A 309 15.13 -11.64 0.25
N TYR A 310 14.12 -12.14 0.98
CA TYR A 310 12.70 -11.93 0.66
C TYR A 310 11.98 -10.91 1.55
N GLY A 311 12.69 -10.29 2.49
CA GLY A 311 12.15 -9.30 3.43
C GLY A 311 11.01 -9.87 4.27
N ALA A 312 9.94 -9.09 4.43
CA ALA A 312 8.74 -9.48 5.18
C ALA A 312 7.74 -10.32 4.35
N ARG A 313 8.10 -10.78 3.15
CA ARG A 313 7.18 -11.56 2.30
C ARG A 313 6.72 -12.89 2.94
N PRO A 314 7.57 -13.65 3.65
CA PRO A 314 7.14 -14.86 4.35
C PRO A 314 6.22 -14.58 5.56
N LEU A 315 6.36 -13.40 6.17
CA LEU A 315 5.66 -13.02 7.41
C LEU A 315 4.14 -13.22 7.33
N ARG A 316 3.51 -12.78 6.24
CA ARG A 316 2.06 -12.93 6.09
C ARG A 316 1.63 -14.40 6.08
N ARG A 317 2.44 -15.28 5.46
CA ARG A 317 2.18 -16.73 5.46
C ARG A 317 2.38 -17.32 6.86
N ALA A 318 3.41 -16.89 7.57
CA ALA A 318 3.64 -17.30 8.95
C ALA A 318 2.46 -16.90 9.86
N ILE A 319 1.95 -15.67 9.72
CA ILE A 319 0.76 -15.20 10.45
C ILE A 319 -0.47 -16.03 10.08
N THR A 320 -0.77 -16.22 8.79
CA THR A 320 -1.94 -17.04 8.39
C THR A 320 -1.83 -18.45 8.95
N ARG A 321 -0.69 -19.12 8.75
CA ARG A 321 -0.50 -20.52 9.19
C ARG A 321 -0.51 -20.69 10.71
N MET A 322 0.18 -19.82 11.43
CA MET A 322 0.36 -19.99 12.88
C MET A 322 -0.80 -19.39 13.67
N LEU A 323 -1.39 -18.29 13.20
CA LEU A 323 -2.46 -17.58 13.92
C LEU A 323 -3.84 -17.86 13.31
N GLU A 324 -4.06 -17.51 12.04
CA GLU A 324 -5.41 -17.54 11.45
C GLU A 324 -5.93 -18.98 11.32
N ASP A 325 -5.12 -19.89 10.80
CA ASP A 325 -5.50 -21.30 10.60
C ASP A 325 -5.75 -21.99 11.95
N THR A 326 -4.87 -21.81 12.93
CA THR A 326 -5.03 -22.38 14.28
C THR A 326 -6.30 -21.88 14.97
N LEU A 327 -6.60 -20.58 14.86
CA LEU A 327 -7.82 -19.99 15.41
C LEU A 327 -9.06 -20.53 14.69
N ALA A 328 -9.03 -20.63 13.36
CA ALA A 328 -10.13 -21.17 12.58
C ALA A 328 -10.44 -22.62 12.96
N GLU A 329 -9.42 -23.48 13.07
CA GLU A 329 -9.58 -24.87 13.51
C GLU A 329 -10.15 -24.96 14.92
N THR A 330 -9.68 -24.13 15.85
CA THR A 330 -10.15 -24.12 17.24
C THR A 330 -11.63 -23.73 17.32
N ILE A 331 -12.01 -22.64 16.62
CA ILE A 331 -13.38 -22.14 16.59
C ILE A 331 -14.34 -23.20 16.00
N LEU A 332 -13.94 -23.86 14.91
CA LEU A 332 -14.76 -24.88 14.25
C LEU A 332 -14.94 -26.12 15.14
N ARG A 333 -13.87 -26.61 15.79
CA ARG A 333 -13.95 -27.77 16.70
C ARG A 333 -14.88 -27.52 17.88
N GLU A 334 -14.89 -26.31 18.43
CA GLU A 334 -15.79 -25.98 19.53
C GLU A 334 -17.24 -25.87 19.08
N ALA A 335 -17.49 -25.37 17.87
CA ALA A 335 -18.84 -25.39 17.29
C ALA A 335 -19.37 -26.83 17.13
N GLU A 336 -18.54 -27.77 16.64
CA GLU A 336 -18.91 -29.19 16.53
C GLU A 336 -19.23 -29.82 17.89
N VAL A 337 -18.46 -29.51 18.93
CA VAL A 337 -18.67 -30.04 20.29
C VAL A 337 -19.97 -29.50 20.90
N HIS A 338 -20.31 -28.23 20.64
CA HIS A 338 -21.56 -27.63 21.10
C HIS A 338 -22.79 -28.25 20.41
N GLU A 339 -22.75 -28.49 19.09
CA GLU A 339 -23.83 -29.16 18.36
C GLU A 339 -24.02 -30.62 18.80
N ALA A 340 -22.93 -31.33 19.13
CA ALA A 340 -22.98 -32.69 19.67
C ALA A 340 -23.51 -32.76 21.12
N GLY A 341 -23.31 -31.71 21.91
CA GLY A 341 -23.83 -31.59 23.27
C GLY A 341 -25.32 -31.29 23.33
N ASP A 342 -25.81 -30.39 22.48
CA ASP A 342 -27.23 -30.04 22.40
C ASP A 342 -28.09 -31.18 21.84
N SER A 343 -27.52 -32.04 20.99
CA SER A 343 -28.20 -33.24 20.50
C SER A 343 -28.30 -34.37 21.54
N GLN A 344 -27.56 -34.31 22.67
CA GLN A 344 -27.73 -35.21 23.81
C GLN A 344 -28.67 -34.67 24.91
N GLN A 345 -29.10 -33.40 24.82
CA GLN A 345 -30.04 -32.77 25.75
C GLN A 345 -31.41 -32.45 25.12
N GLN A 346 -31.87 -33.21 24.12
CA GLN A 346 -33.29 -33.17 23.73
C GLN A 346 -34.14 -34.02 24.69
N GLY A 347 -34.40 -33.46 25.87
CA GLY A 347 -35.17 -34.10 26.94
C GLY A 347 -35.58 -33.18 28.09
N SER A 348 -35.69 -31.86 27.90
CA SER A 348 -36.48 -30.98 28.78
C SER A 348 -36.75 -29.63 28.12
N ALA A 349 -37.95 -29.09 28.32
CA ALA A 349 -38.52 -27.94 27.62
C ALA A 349 -37.78 -26.60 27.89
N PRO A 350 -37.92 -25.58 27.01
CA PRO A 350 -37.10 -24.38 27.05
C PRO A 350 -37.70 -23.32 27.99
N SER A 351 -36.86 -22.67 28.79
CA SER A 351 -37.23 -21.40 29.42
C SER A 351 -36.01 -20.50 29.61
N ALA A 352 -36.18 -19.26 29.15
CA ALA A 352 -35.44 -18.03 29.43
C ALA A 352 -34.54 -17.48 28.30
N PRO A 353 -34.49 -16.13 28.16
CA PRO A 353 -34.20 -15.44 26.91
C PRO A 353 -32.70 -15.20 26.70
N ALA A 354 -32.37 -14.89 25.44
CA ALA A 354 -31.06 -14.52 24.90
C ALA A 354 -30.11 -13.90 25.93
N ALA A 355 -29.15 -14.71 26.39
CA ALA A 355 -28.00 -14.23 27.15
C ALA A 355 -27.14 -13.34 26.26
N GLU A 356 -26.71 -12.20 26.80
CA GLU A 356 -25.66 -11.36 26.23
C GLU A 356 -24.50 -12.24 25.75
N ALA A 357 -24.17 -12.16 24.45
CA ALA A 357 -23.03 -12.86 23.89
C ALA A 357 -21.77 -12.38 24.60
N LYS A 358 -21.33 -13.13 25.61
CA LYS A 358 -20.14 -12.86 26.40
C LYS A 358 -18.96 -12.82 25.42
N ARG A 359 -18.35 -11.66 25.23
CA ARG A 359 -17.14 -11.52 24.42
C ARG A 359 -16.15 -12.59 24.83
N ARG A 360 -15.70 -13.37 23.86
CA ARG A 360 -14.87 -14.53 24.11
C ARG A 360 -13.42 -14.10 24.03
N THR A 361 -12.68 -14.24 25.13
CA THR A 361 -11.26 -13.88 25.18
C THR A 361 -10.41 -15.14 25.06
N VAL A 362 -9.52 -15.18 24.08
CA VAL A 362 -8.57 -16.28 23.85
C VAL A 362 -7.14 -15.77 23.88
N GLU A 363 -6.26 -16.56 24.49
CA GLU A 363 -4.82 -16.37 24.48
C GLU A 363 -4.17 -17.34 23.50
N VAL A 364 -3.31 -16.83 22.62
CA VAL A 364 -2.52 -17.64 21.68
C VAL A 364 -1.06 -17.62 22.13
N ASP A 365 -0.54 -18.82 22.41
CA ASP A 365 0.82 -19.04 22.90
C ASP A 365 1.45 -20.25 22.20
N LEU A 366 2.67 -20.62 22.59
CA LEU A 366 3.32 -21.86 22.21
C LEU A 366 3.34 -22.88 23.36
N ASP A 367 3.35 -24.18 23.08
CA ASP A 367 3.67 -25.19 24.09
C ASP A 367 5.20 -25.36 24.24
N GLU A 368 5.63 -26.27 25.13
CA GLU A 368 7.06 -26.59 25.32
C GLU A 368 7.70 -27.22 24.07
N GLY A 369 6.90 -27.80 23.18
CA GLY A 369 7.31 -28.36 21.90
C GLY A 369 7.28 -27.36 20.73
N GLY A 370 6.95 -26.09 20.99
CA GLY A 370 6.87 -25.03 19.97
C GLY A 370 5.61 -25.07 19.10
N ARG A 371 4.58 -25.85 19.46
CA ARG A 371 3.29 -25.86 18.74
C ARG A 371 2.39 -24.75 19.24
N VAL A 372 1.60 -24.18 18.34
CA VAL A 372 0.65 -23.12 18.70
C VAL A 372 -0.49 -23.72 19.53
N VAL A 373 -0.80 -23.09 20.64
CA VAL A 373 -1.90 -23.44 21.53
C VAL A 373 -2.82 -22.24 21.74
N VAL A 374 -4.12 -22.48 21.68
CA VAL A 374 -5.16 -21.48 21.93
C VAL A 374 -5.84 -21.85 23.25
N ARG A 375 -5.85 -20.93 24.22
CA ARG A 375 -6.45 -21.12 25.55
C ARG A 375 -7.57 -20.12 25.76
N ASN A 376 -8.67 -20.55 26.37
CA ASN A 376 -9.72 -19.64 26.76
C ASN A 376 -9.31 -18.90 28.04
N ALA A 377 -9.23 -17.57 27.99
CA ALA A 377 -8.79 -16.75 29.13
C ALA A 377 -9.77 -16.85 30.31
N ALA A 378 -11.03 -17.26 30.08
CA ALA A 378 -12.03 -17.48 31.12
C ALA A 378 -11.84 -18.78 31.94
N SER A 379 -10.81 -19.60 31.64
CA SER A 379 -10.61 -20.92 32.26
C SER A 379 -9.35 -21.07 33.11
N GLN A 380 -8.72 -19.97 33.56
CA GLN A 380 -7.74 -20.08 34.65
C GLN A 380 -8.47 -20.16 36.00
N PRO A 381 -8.24 -21.19 36.83
CA PRO A 381 -8.68 -21.14 38.21
C PRO A 381 -7.91 -19.99 38.88
N ALA A 382 -8.63 -19.09 39.54
CA ALA A 382 -8.01 -18.14 40.45
C ALA A 382 -7.10 -18.94 41.40
N PHE A 383 -5.80 -18.68 41.34
CA PHE A 383 -4.86 -19.16 42.34
C PHE A 383 -5.36 -18.69 43.69
N ALA A 384 -5.99 -19.59 44.44
CA ALA A 384 -6.27 -19.41 45.84
C ALA A 384 -4.90 -19.39 46.54
N GLY A 385 -4.51 -18.21 47.00
CA GLY A 385 -3.44 -18.10 47.97
C GLY A 385 -3.78 -18.93 49.20
N ALA A 386 -2.82 -19.74 49.63
CA ALA A 386 -2.75 -20.33 50.95
C ALA A 386 -1.46 -19.84 51.61
#